data_AF-A0A5C6USM2-F1
#
_entry.id   AF-A0A5C6USM2-F1
#
_cell.length_a   1.000
_cell.length_b   1.000
_cell.length_c   1.000
_cell.angle_alpha   90.00
_cell.angle_beta   90.00
_cell.angle_gamma   90.00
#
_symmetry.space_group_name_H-M   'P 1'
#
loop_
_entity.id
_entity.type
_entity.pdbx_description
1 polymer ?
#
loop_
_entity_poly.entity_id
_entity_poly.type
_entity_poly.pdbx_seq_one_letter_code
_entity_poly.pdbx_strand_id
1 'polypeptide(L)'
;MEKLPFERIDHYPSSISTSNVLCRMIAGLGFRYYWATHNLRKEDLNFRPSESGKSCFETLTHINYLGLMMHSCAFGNAIERGKGPVLEDLDEIRFWFLTHLKETHDKISALSDPEIEHLKIRYQSSSSTMEYPFWHFINGPLSDALYHVGQIVVFRRANGNSIASGVNVFLGEKI
;
A
#
# COMPACT_ATOMS: atom_id res chain seq x y z
N MET A 1 16.76 -8.89 -11.28
CA MET A 1 15.48 -8.41 -10.70
C MET A 1 15.62 -6.94 -10.41
N GLU A 2 14.62 -6.16 -10.76
CA GLU A 2 14.57 -4.74 -10.49
C GLU A 2 14.47 -4.50 -8.97
N LYS A 3 15.11 -3.44 -8.48
CA LYS A 3 15.13 -3.14 -7.04
C LYS A 3 13.76 -2.58 -6.63
N LEU A 4 13.02 -3.35 -5.82
CA LEU A 4 11.71 -2.91 -5.29
C LEU A 4 11.86 -1.60 -4.48
N PRO A 5 10.93 -0.63 -4.64
CA PRO A 5 11.01 0.65 -3.95
C PRO A 5 10.68 0.50 -2.44
N PHE A 6 10.97 1.55 -1.68
CA PHE A 6 10.69 1.66 -0.23
C PHE A 6 11.43 0.67 0.69
N GLU A 7 12.53 0.04 0.23
CA GLU A 7 13.46 -0.65 1.15
C GLU A 7 13.96 0.29 2.26
N ARG A 8 14.09 1.57 1.94
CA ARG A 8 14.38 2.69 2.85
C ARG A 8 13.48 3.87 2.54
N ILE A 9 13.32 4.77 3.50
CA ILE A 9 12.71 6.08 3.32
C ILE A 9 13.84 7.11 3.19
N ASP A 10 13.84 7.88 2.12
CA ASP A 10 14.87 8.87 1.86
C ASP A 10 14.71 10.15 2.72
N HIS A 11 15.59 11.12 2.48
CA HIS A 11 15.72 12.37 3.23
C HIS A 11 14.38 13.08 3.48
N TYR A 12 14.33 13.79 4.61
CA TYR A 12 13.17 14.60 4.98
C TYR A 12 12.97 15.75 3.98
N PRO A 13 11.70 16.07 3.62
CA PRO A 13 11.43 17.27 2.87
C PRO A 13 11.87 18.51 3.67
N SER A 14 12.33 19.56 2.98
CA SER A 14 12.82 20.79 3.61
C SER A 14 11.70 21.67 4.18
N SER A 15 10.44 21.39 3.86
CA SER A 15 9.26 22.13 4.31
C SER A 15 8.07 21.21 4.55
N ILE A 16 7.14 21.65 5.39
CA ILE A 16 5.84 21.00 5.59
C ILE A 16 4.87 21.57 4.57
N SER A 17 4.27 20.69 3.76
CA SER A 17 3.17 20.96 2.83
C SER A 17 2.21 19.76 2.81
N THR A 18 1.01 19.95 2.27
CA THR A 18 0.03 18.86 2.12
C THR A 18 0.62 17.70 1.31
N SER A 19 1.25 17.99 0.17
CA SER A 19 1.93 16.98 -0.67
C SER A 19 3.03 16.25 0.09
N ASN A 20 3.92 16.97 0.79
CA ASN A 20 5.02 16.38 1.54
C ASN A 20 4.55 15.48 2.69
N VAL A 21 3.48 15.87 3.39
CA VAL A 21 2.88 15.05 4.46
C VAL A 21 2.28 13.76 3.88
N LEU A 22 1.51 13.85 2.80
CA LEU A 22 0.93 12.68 2.12
C LEU A 22 2.00 11.75 1.57
N CYS A 23 3.01 12.29 0.89
CA CYS A 23 4.16 11.52 0.40
C CYS A 23 4.89 10.80 1.54
N ARG A 24 5.08 11.46 2.69
CA ARG A 24 5.69 10.83 3.88
C ARG A 24 4.83 9.70 4.44
N MET A 25 3.50 9.84 4.47
CA MET A 25 2.59 8.77 4.88
C MET A 25 2.68 7.56 3.92
N ILE A 26 2.68 7.82 2.60
CA ILE A 26 2.81 6.78 1.57
C ILE A 26 4.16 6.07 1.69
N ALA A 27 5.27 6.81 1.88
CA ALA A 27 6.57 6.21 2.06
C ALA A 27 6.66 5.38 3.35
N GLY A 28 6.02 5.83 4.43
CA GLY A 28 5.90 5.08 5.69
C GLY A 28 5.14 3.76 5.53
N LEU A 29 4.04 3.76 4.76
CA LEU A 29 3.30 2.56 4.36
C LEU A 29 4.16 1.64 3.50
N GLY A 30 4.80 2.17 2.46
CA GLY A 30 5.66 1.42 1.55
C GLY A 30 6.79 0.71 2.29
N PHE A 31 7.48 1.40 3.21
CA PHE A 31 8.56 0.82 4.02
C PHE A 31 8.06 -0.31 4.93
N ARG A 32 6.92 -0.09 5.60
CA ARG A 32 6.32 -1.13 6.46
C ARG A 32 5.90 -2.34 5.66
N TYR A 33 5.25 -2.15 4.51
CA TYR A 33 4.86 -3.23 3.62
C TYR A 33 6.07 -3.99 3.08
N TYR A 34 7.11 -3.27 2.62
CA TYR A 34 8.33 -3.87 2.10
C TYR A 34 8.89 -4.88 3.10
N TRP A 35 9.09 -4.46 4.35
CA TRP A 35 9.68 -5.31 5.37
C TRP A 35 8.71 -6.33 5.97
N ALA A 36 7.42 -6.03 6.03
CA ALA A 36 6.40 -7.00 6.45
C ALA A 36 6.28 -8.18 5.47
N THR A 37 6.49 -7.94 4.18
CA THR A 37 6.37 -8.96 3.11
C THR A 37 7.69 -9.58 2.68
N HIS A 38 8.82 -9.01 3.10
CA HIS A 38 10.14 -9.55 2.81
C HIS A 38 10.31 -10.96 3.39
N ASN A 39 10.67 -11.90 2.52
CA ASN A 39 10.89 -13.33 2.80
C ASN A 39 9.70 -14.03 3.45
N LEU A 40 8.47 -13.70 3.08
CA LEU A 40 7.32 -14.56 3.39
C LEU A 40 7.46 -15.89 2.63
N ARG A 41 7.23 -16.99 3.33
CA ARG A 41 7.30 -18.34 2.81
C ARG A 41 5.90 -18.84 2.45
N LYS A 42 5.79 -19.98 1.77
CA LYS A 42 4.49 -20.57 1.41
C LYS A 42 3.60 -20.83 2.64
N GLU A 43 4.20 -21.29 3.73
CA GLU A 43 3.51 -21.47 5.02
C GLU A 43 2.99 -20.15 5.61
N ASP A 44 3.72 -19.04 5.41
CA ASP A 44 3.28 -17.73 5.89
C ASP A 44 2.11 -17.21 5.05
N LEU A 45 2.14 -17.42 3.73
CA LEU A 45 1.05 -17.05 2.82
C LEU A 45 -0.25 -17.82 3.11
N ASN A 46 -0.13 -19.10 3.46
CA ASN A 46 -1.27 -19.96 3.78
C ASN A 46 -1.80 -19.78 5.21
N PHE A 47 -1.08 -19.05 6.08
CA PHE A 47 -1.49 -18.85 7.47
C PHE A 47 -2.86 -18.16 7.55
N ARG A 48 -3.78 -18.71 8.36
CA ARG A 48 -5.06 -18.09 8.72
C ARG A 48 -5.13 -17.91 10.24
N PRO A 49 -5.60 -16.75 10.74
CA PRO A 49 -5.74 -16.51 12.18
C PRO A 49 -6.94 -17.26 12.80
N SER A 50 -7.91 -17.66 11.98
CA SER A 50 -9.09 -18.45 12.35
C SER A 50 -9.70 -19.11 11.11
N GLU A 51 -10.64 -20.04 11.30
CA GLU A 51 -11.33 -20.72 10.19
C GLU A 51 -12.05 -19.72 9.25
N SER A 52 -12.71 -18.71 9.81
CA SER A 52 -13.42 -17.67 9.06
C SER A 52 -12.55 -16.48 8.65
N GLY A 53 -11.36 -16.33 9.24
CA GLY A 53 -10.45 -15.22 8.95
C GLY A 53 -9.79 -15.37 7.59
N LYS A 54 -9.44 -14.24 6.94
CA LYS A 54 -8.65 -14.23 5.70
C LYS A 54 -7.24 -14.79 5.96
N SER A 55 -6.71 -15.53 4.99
CA SER A 55 -5.30 -15.92 4.96
C SER A 55 -4.38 -14.71 4.74
N CYS A 56 -3.09 -14.88 5.01
CA CYS A 56 -2.07 -13.88 4.66
C CYS A 56 -2.11 -13.54 3.16
N PHE A 57 -2.21 -14.53 2.27
CA PHE A 57 -2.34 -14.30 0.83
C PHE A 57 -3.58 -13.46 0.48
N GLU A 58 -4.76 -13.81 0.98
CA GLU A 58 -6.00 -13.04 0.74
C GLU A 58 -5.90 -11.60 1.28
N THR A 59 -5.24 -11.41 2.42
CA THR A 59 -4.97 -10.08 2.98
C THR A 59 -4.00 -9.28 2.10
N LEU A 60 -2.95 -9.91 1.57
CA LEU A 60 -2.01 -9.26 0.65
C LEU A 60 -2.68 -8.88 -0.68
N THR A 61 -3.52 -9.73 -1.24
CA THR A 61 -4.31 -9.42 -2.45
C THR A 61 -5.27 -8.25 -2.19
N HIS A 62 -5.89 -8.20 -1.01
CA HIS A 62 -6.70 -7.06 -0.62
C HIS A 62 -5.88 -5.76 -0.53
N ILE A 63 -4.71 -5.79 0.12
CA ILE A 63 -3.79 -4.65 0.17
C ILE A 63 -3.39 -4.20 -1.24
N ASN A 64 -3.13 -5.14 -2.17
CA ASN A 64 -2.77 -4.81 -3.54
C ASN A 64 -3.89 -4.04 -4.26
N TYR A 65 -5.15 -4.45 -4.08
CA TYR A 65 -6.30 -3.70 -4.59
C TYR A 65 -6.37 -2.28 -3.99
N LEU A 66 -6.09 -2.10 -2.69
CA LEU A 66 -6.00 -0.75 -2.10
C LEU A 66 -4.87 0.09 -2.72
N GLY A 67 -3.75 -0.54 -3.08
CA GLY A 67 -2.68 0.08 -3.87
C GLY A 67 -3.16 0.60 -5.22
N LEU A 68 -3.89 -0.25 -5.96
CA LEU A 68 -4.51 0.12 -7.24
C LEU A 68 -5.52 1.28 -7.07
N MET A 69 -6.27 1.31 -5.96
CA MET A 69 -7.18 2.43 -5.65
C MET A 69 -6.41 3.75 -5.47
N MET A 70 -5.32 3.73 -4.71
CA MET A 70 -4.48 4.91 -4.48
C MET A 70 -3.89 5.43 -5.79
N HIS A 71 -3.31 4.53 -6.59
CA HIS A 71 -2.78 4.85 -7.91
C HIS A 71 -3.87 5.44 -8.81
N SER A 72 -5.01 4.77 -8.92
CA SER A 72 -6.10 5.23 -9.79
C SER A 72 -6.62 6.62 -9.38
N CYS A 73 -6.68 6.92 -8.07
CA CYS A 73 -7.02 8.26 -7.60
C CYS A 73 -6.02 9.33 -8.07
N ALA A 74 -4.72 9.09 -7.88
CA ALA A 74 -3.67 10.05 -8.24
C ALA A 74 -3.58 10.32 -9.75
N PHE A 75 -3.94 9.33 -10.57
CA PHE A 75 -3.96 9.43 -12.03
C PHE A 75 -5.33 9.75 -12.61
N GLY A 76 -6.37 9.87 -11.78
CA GLY A 76 -7.73 10.17 -12.21
C GLY A 76 -8.44 9.02 -12.95
N ASN A 77 -7.97 7.79 -12.81
CA ASN A 77 -8.57 6.61 -13.42
C ASN A 77 -9.75 6.09 -12.59
N ALA A 78 -10.72 5.47 -13.27
CA ALA A 78 -11.81 4.76 -12.61
C ALA A 78 -11.45 3.27 -12.44
N ILE A 79 -11.92 2.67 -11.34
CA ILE A 79 -11.75 1.25 -11.05
C ILE A 79 -13.09 0.53 -10.97
N GLU A 80 -13.10 -0.74 -11.31
CA GLU A 80 -14.27 -1.59 -11.11
C GLU A 80 -14.28 -2.17 -9.69
N ARG A 81 -15.41 -2.05 -9.01
CA ARG A 81 -15.53 -2.49 -7.62
C ARG A 81 -15.38 -4.01 -7.53
N GLY A 82 -14.42 -4.46 -6.72
CA GLY A 82 -14.20 -5.89 -6.48
C GLY A 82 -13.47 -6.62 -7.61
N LYS A 83 -13.03 -5.92 -8.66
CA LYS A 83 -12.14 -6.47 -9.69
C LYS A 83 -10.71 -6.00 -9.42
N GLY A 84 -10.02 -6.72 -8.56
CA GLY A 84 -8.58 -6.56 -8.36
C GLY A 84 -7.76 -7.38 -9.36
N PRO A 85 -6.45 -7.15 -9.43
CA PRO A 85 -5.57 -7.98 -10.22
C PRO A 85 -5.60 -9.42 -9.71
N VAL A 86 -5.59 -10.38 -10.65
CA VAL A 86 -5.32 -11.78 -10.35
C VAL A 86 -3.81 -11.89 -10.24
N LEU A 87 -3.32 -12.14 -9.03
CA LEU A 87 -1.90 -12.23 -8.71
C LEU A 87 -1.63 -13.64 -8.22
N GLU A 88 -0.59 -14.29 -8.76
CA GLU A 88 -0.38 -15.73 -8.55
C GLU A 88 0.70 -16.01 -7.50
N ASP A 89 1.66 -15.10 -7.33
CA ASP A 89 2.76 -15.28 -6.39
C ASP A 89 3.12 -14.02 -5.59
N LEU A 90 3.99 -14.21 -4.58
CA LEU A 90 4.42 -13.16 -3.67
C LEU A 90 5.23 -12.07 -4.38
N ASP A 91 6.04 -12.41 -5.37
CA ASP A 91 6.91 -11.44 -6.03
C ASP A 91 6.07 -10.48 -6.87
N GLU A 92 5.07 -10.98 -7.59
CA GLU A 92 4.08 -10.15 -8.28
C GLU A 92 3.30 -9.26 -7.32
N ILE A 93 2.80 -9.82 -6.21
CA ILE A 93 2.04 -9.06 -5.22
C ILE A 93 2.86 -7.90 -4.65
N ARG A 94 4.14 -8.17 -4.33
CA ARG A 94 5.05 -7.16 -3.80
C ARG A 94 5.39 -6.11 -4.84
N PHE A 95 5.71 -6.54 -6.06
CA PHE A 95 6.03 -5.65 -7.18
C PHE A 95 4.89 -4.66 -7.42
N TRP A 96 3.69 -5.15 -7.68
CA TRP A 96 2.57 -4.27 -8.07
C TRP A 96 2.17 -3.30 -6.96
N PHE A 97 2.12 -3.73 -5.70
CA PHE A 97 1.75 -2.82 -4.62
C PHE A 97 2.80 -1.73 -4.41
N LEU A 98 4.09 -2.10 -4.37
CA LEU A 98 5.18 -1.15 -4.15
C LEU A 98 5.35 -0.19 -5.33
N THR A 99 5.18 -0.66 -6.57
CA THR A 99 5.19 0.17 -7.77
C THR A 99 4.03 1.16 -7.76
N HIS A 100 2.79 0.71 -7.52
CA HIS A 100 1.64 1.62 -7.40
C HIS A 100 1.83 2.68 -6.32
N LEU A 101 2.39 2.32 -5.15
CA LEU A 101 2.70 3.29 -4.10
C LEU A 101 3.76 4.30 -4.55
N LYS A 102 4.79 3.85 -5.29
CA LYS A 102 5.87 4.71 -5.77
C LYS A 102 5.36 5.71 -6.80
N GLU A 103 4.58 5.26 -7.76
CA GLU A 103 3.96 6.11 -8.78
C GLU A 103 2.96 7.09 -8.15
N THR A 104 2.16 6.63 -7.17
CA THR A 104 1.24 7.50 -6.40
C THR A 104 2.03 8.58 -5.65
N HIS A 105 3.10 8.18 -4.95
CA HIS A 105 3.99 9.10 -4.24
C HIS A 105 4.55 10.16 -5.19
N ASP A 106 5.10 9.74 -6.32
CA ASP A 106 5.75 10.64 -7.28
C ASP A 106 4.73 11.58 -7.92
N LYS A 107 3.55 11.07 -8.26
CA LYS A 107 2.44 11.88 -8.76
C LYS A 107 2.02 12.95 -7.75
N ILE A 108 1.75 12.58 -6.50
CA ILE A 108 1.32 13.52 -5.44
C ILE A 108 2.41 14.54 -5.12
N SER A 109 3.69 14.15 -5.17
CA SER A 109 4.80 15.06 -4.88
C SER A 109 4.88 16.26 -5.84
N ALA A 110 4.35 16.10 -7.06
CA ALA A 110 4.33 17.11 -8.10
C ALA A 110 3.07 17.99 -8.08
N LEU A 111 2.10 17.74 -7.19
CA LEU A 111 0.84 18.48 -7.13
C LEU A 111 0.85 19.58 -6.06
N SER A 112 0.15 20.67 -6.37
CA SER A 112 -0.23 21.72 -5.43
C SER A 112 -1.47 21.34 -4.61
N ASP A 113 -1.71 22.05 -3.50
CA ASP A 113 -2.87 21.83 -2.63
C ASP A 113 -4.22 21.91 -3.39
N PRO A 114 -4.46 22.91 -4.27
CA PRO A 114 -5.67 22.91 -5.09
C PRO A 114 -5.78 21.69 -6.01
N GLU A 115 -4.69 21.23 -6.62
CA GLU A 115 -4.75 20.04 -7.50
C GLU A 115 -5.06 18.76 -6.71
N ILE A 116 -4.52 18.62 -5.50
CA ILE A 116 -4.82 17.51 -4.59
C ILE A 116 -6.31 17.52 -4.21
N GLU A 117 -6.89 18.68 -3.92
CA GLU A 117 -8.32 18.81 -3.59
C GLU A 117 -9.24 18.32 -4.71
N HIS A 118 -8.81 18.45 -5.97
CA HIS A 118 -9.58 17.99 -7.14
C HIS A 118 -9.42 16.49 -7.44
N LEU A 119 -8.51 15.79 -6.77
CA LEU A 119 -8.40 14.33 -6.90
C LEU A 119 -9.67 13.65 -6.37
N LYS A 120 -10.08 12.59 -7.04
CA LYS A 120 -11.30 11.84 -6.71
C LYS A 120 -11.04 10.35 -6.77
N ILE A 121 -11.68 9.60 -5.86
CA ILE A 121 -11.81 8.16 -6.02
C ILE A 121 -12.98 7.92 -6.97
N ARG A 122 -12.75 7.18 -8.06
CA ARG A 122 -13.74 6.91 -9.10
C ARG A 122 -14.01 5.41 -9.20
N TYR A 123 -15.28 5.03 -9.06
CA TYR A 123 -15.73 3.67 -9.32
C TYR A 123 -16.56 3.63 -10.59
N GLN A 124 -16.19 2.75 -11.52
CA GLN A 124 -16.97 2.46 -12.70
C GLN A 124 -17.88 1.25 -12.44
N SER A 125 -19.15 1.40 -12.80
CA SER A 125 -20.10 0.30 -12.98
C SER A 125 -20.51 0.21 -14.45
N SER A 126 -21.29 -0.80 -14.81
CA SER A 126 -21.80 -0.96 -16.19
C SER A 126 -22.69 0.20 -16.65
N SER A 127 -23.26 0.98 -15.74
CA SER A 127 -24.25 2.03 -16.06
C SER A 127 -23.90 3.41 -15.50
N SER A 128 -22.95 3.55 -14.59
CA SER A 128 -22.58 4.84 -14.00
C SER A 128 -21.17 4.87 -13.41
N THR A 129 -20.63 6.09 -13.27
CA THR A 129 -19.40 6.35 -12.52
C THR A 129 -19.76 7.03 -11.20
N MET A 130 -19.34 6.45 -10.08
CA MET A 130 -19.45 7.08 -8.77
C MET A 130 -18.15 7.78 -8.42
N GLU A 131 -18.22 9.02 -7.96
CA GLU A 131 -17.05 9.78 -7.53
C GLU A 131 -17.12 10.12 -6.04
N TYR A 132 -15.98 10.06 -5.36
CA TYR A 132 -15.83 10.43 -3.96
C TYR A 132 -14.69 11.44 -3.80
N PRO A 133 -14.81 12.43 -2.91
CA PRO A 133 -13.79 13.45 -2.71
C PRO A 133 -12.50 12.86 -2.13
N PHE A 134 -11.37 13.56 -2.34
CA PHE A 134 -10.02 13.12 -1.95
C PHE A 134 -9.91 12.62 -0.51
N TRP A 135 -10.67 13.15 0.44
CA TRP A 135 -10.69 12.67 1.84
C TRP A 135 -10.88 11.14 1.97
N HIS A 136 -11.59 10.51 1.03
CA HIS A 136 -11.77 9.05 1.01
C HIS A 136 -10.50 8.29 0.63
N PHE A 137 -9.53 8.91 -0.03
CA PHE A 137 -8.19 8.34 -0.26
C PHE A 137 -7.49 8.08 1.08
N ILE A 138 -7.57 9.03 2.00
CA ILE A 138 -6.94 8.96 3.33
C ILE A 138 -7.68 7.95 4.20
N ASN A 139 -9.00 8.10 4.33
CA ASN A 139 -9.82 7.27 5.22
C ASN A 139 -9.94 5.82 4.74
N GLY A 140 -9.97 5.63 3.42
CA GLY A 140 -10.08 4.33 2.78
C GLY A 140 -8.70 3.73 2.53
N PRO A 141 -8.24 3.70 1.27
CA PRO A 141 -7.15 2.81 0.89
C PRO A 141 -5.81 3.09 1.57
N LEU A 142 -5.48 4.35 1.91
CA LEU A 142 -4.22 4.63 2.60
C LEU A 142 -4.21 4.09 4.04
N SER A 143 -5.22 4.44 4.83
CA SER A 143 -5.31 4.01 6.24
C SER A 143 -5.59 2.52 6.36
N ASP A 144 -6.44 1.97 5.51
CA ASP A 144 -6.82 0.55 5.52
C ASP A 144 -5.65 -0.35 5.09
N ALA A 145 -4.84 0.07 4.11
CA ALA A 145 -3.63 -0.66 3.76
C ALA A 145 -2.63 -0.70 4.94
N LEU A 146 -2.45 0.42 5.64
CA LEU A 146 -1.59 0.45 6.83
C LEU A 146 -2.11 -0.46 7.95
N TYR A 147 -3.43 -0.45 8.17
CA TYR A 147 -4.11 -1.32 9.12
C TYR A 147 -3.87 -2.81 8.80
N HIS A 148 -4.06 -3.21 7.54
CA HIS A 148 -3.86 -4.58 7.09
C HIS A 148 -2.39 -5.02 7.06
N VAL A 149 -1.43 -4.11 6.80
CA VAL A 149 0.00 -4.42 6.96
C VAL A 149 0.33 -4.88 8.38
N GLY A 150 -0.30 -4.28 9.40
CA GLY A 150 -0.17 -4.73 10.79
C GLY A 150 -0.58 -6.19 11.01
N GLN A 151 -1.59 -6.67 10.28
CA GLN A 151 -2.03 -8.06 10.35
C GLN A 151 -0.97 -9.01 9.77
N ILE A 152 -0.35 -8.66 8.64
CA ILE A 152 0.74 -9.44 8.03
C ILE A 152 1.88 -9.63 9.03
N VAL A 153 2.23 -8.59 9.79
CA VAL A 153 3.28 -8.67 10.84
C VAL A 153 2.94 -9.71 11.91
N VAL A 154 1.69 -9.73 12.38
CA VAL A 154 1.25 -10.69 13.40
C VAL A 154 1.16 -12.10 12.82
N PHE A 155 0.66 -12.26 11.59
CA PHE A 155 0.55 -13.57 10.93
C PHE A 155 1.92 -14.23 10.76
N ARG A 156 2.90 -13.51 10.21
CA ARG A 156 4.25 -14.06 10.03
C ARG A 156 4.92 -14.37 11.38
N ARG A 157 4.71 -13.54 12.40
CA ARG A 157 5.24 -13.78 13.75
C ARG A 157 4.63 -15.04 14.38
N ALA A 158 3.31 -15.21 14.26
CA ALA A 158 2.62 -16.40 14.75
C ALA A 158 3.12 -17.68 14.05
N ASN A 159 3.58 -17.56 12.80
CA ASN A 159 4.17 -18.65 12.04
C ASN A 159 5.71 -18.77 12.16
N GLY A 160 6.31 -18.11 13.16
CA GLY A 160 7.75 -18.20 13.46
C GLY A 160 8.67 -17.43 12.52
N ASN A 161 8.15 -16.65 11.58
CA ASN A 161 8.92 -15.81 10.66
C ASN A 161 8.78 -14.33 11.05
N SER A 162 9.55 -13.85 12.02
CA SER A 162 9.52 -12.43 12.40
C SER A 162 10.16 -11.52 11.35
N ILE A 163 9.79 -10.23 11.35
CA ILE A 163 10.49 -9.21 10.52
C ILE A 163 11.99 -9.23 10.87
N ALA A 164 12.83 -9.03 9.85
CA ALA A 164 14.28 -8.99 10.00
C ALA A 164 14.73 -8.03 11.11
N SER A 165 15.72 -8.45 11.91
CA SER A 165 16.33 -7.58 12.91
C SER A 165 16.96 -6.35 12.26
N GLY A 166 16.94 -5.23 12.99
CA GLY A 166 17.52 -3.97 12.53
C GLY A 166 16.58 -3.08 11.72
N VAL A 167 15.40 -3.57 11.29
CA VAL A 167 14.40 -2.74 10.61
C VAL A 167 13.87 -1.69 11.59
N ASN A 168 14.20 -0.42 11.36
CA ASN A 168 13.82 0.69 12.22
C ASN A 168 12.74 1.55 11.53
N VAL A 169 11.51 1.39 11.98
CA VAL A 169 10.34 2.07 11.40
C VAL A 169 10.27 3.58 11.71
N PHE A 170 11.03 4.05 12.70
CA PHE A 170 11.13 5.46 13.07
C PHE A 170 12.15 6.18 12.18
N LEU A 171 13.31 5.56 11.95
CA LEU A 171 14.34 6.10 11.06
C LEU A 171 14.03 5.85 9.58
N GLY A 172 13.21 4.85 9.26
CA GLY A 172 12.88 4.49 7.88
C GLY A 172 14.02 3.76 7.17
N GLU A 173 14.85 3.05 7.90
CA GLU A 173 15.98 2.29 7.36
C GLU A 173 16.22 1.02 8.16
N LYS A 174 17.02 0.12 7.61
CA LYS A 174 17.50 -1.07 8.30
C LYS A 174 18.94 -0.85 8.75
N ILE A 175 19.18 -0.87 10.06
CA ILE A 175 20.48 -0.68 10.73
C ILE A 175 21.00 -1.96 11.36
#